data_AF-B0WY13-F1
#
_entry.id   AF-B0WY13-F1
#
_cell.length_a   1.000
_cell.length_b   1.000
_cell.length_c   1.000
_cell.angle_alpha   90.00
_cell.angle_beta   90.00
_cell.angle_gamma   90.00
#
_symmetry.space_group_name_H-M   'P 1'
#
loop_
_entity.id
_entity.type
_entity.pdbx_description
1 polymer ?
#
loop_
_entity_poly.entity_id
_entity_poly.type
_entity_poly.pdbx_seq_one_letter_code
_entity_poly.pdbx_strand_id
1 'polypeptide(L)' 'MAICSTFFARMNIRKQTWRHPSGESCTRIDHVFMDGRHFSDVMDVRSYRGPNIDSDHFLVACKN' A
#
# COMPACT_ATOMS: atom_id res chain seq x y z
N MET A 1 -12.62 11.59 6.22
CA MET A 1 -11.98 10.45 5.55
C MET A 1 -10.62 10.90 5.05
N ALA A 2 -9.56 10.15 5.32
CA ALA A 2 -8.20 10.45 4.88
C ALA A 2 -7.59 9.25 4.14
N ILE A 3 -6.76 9.52 3.13
CA ILE A 3 -6.03 8.49 2.38
C ILE A 3 -4.68 8.27 3.06
N CYS A 4 -4.59 7.26 3.93
CA CYS A 4 -3.39 7.02 4.74
C CYS A 4 -2.19 6.60 3.86
N SER A 5 -2.45 5.86 2.79
CA SER A 5 -1.43 5.36 1.84
C SER A 5 -0.66 6.44 1.06
N THR A 6 -1.09 7.72 1.09
CA THR A 6 -0.41 8.84 0.42
C THR A 6 0.41 9.70 1.36
N PHE A 7 0.28 9.52 2.68
CA PHE A 7 0.88 10.41 3.67
C PHE A 7 2.40 10.23 3.82
N PHE A 8 2.88 8.99 3.80
CA PHE A 8 4.30 8.70 4.00
C PHE A 8 5.10 8.84 2.71
N ALA A 9 6.13 9.69 2.74
CA ALA A 9 7.13 9.77 1.68
C ALA A 9 7.97 8.48 1.65
N ARG A 10 7.69 7.60 0.68
CA ARG A 10 8.38 6.31 0.50
C ARG A 10 8.85 6.09 -0.94
N MET A 11 9.80 5.18 -1.11
CA MET A 11 10.19 4.65 -2.41
C MET A 11 9.01 3.91 -3.07
N ASN A 12 8.94 3.93 -4.41
CA ASN A 12 7.84 3.31 -5.17
C ASN A 12 7.67 1.81 -4.88
N ILE A 13 8.76 1.12 -4.56
CA ILE A 13 8.73 -0.30 -4.19
C ILE A 13 7.84 -0.62 -2.99
N ARG A 14 7.53 0.38 -2.14
CA ARG A 14 6.67 0.26 -0.95
C ARG A 14 5.28 0.87 -1.12
N LYS A 15 4.97 1.41 -2.31
CA LYS A 15 3.72 2.09 -2.65
C LYS A 15 2.88 1.30 -3.65
N GLN A 16 3.54 0.55 -4.54
CA GLN A 16 2.87 -0.25 -5.56
C GLN A 16 2.13 -1.40 -4.90
N THR A 17 0.91 -1.69 -5.35
CA THR A 17 0.02 -2.71 -4.76
C THR A 17 -0.35 -3.81 -5.74
N TRP A 18 -0.03 -3.62 -7.03
CA TRP A 18 -0.32 -4.59 -8.08
C TRP A 18 0.81 -4.62 -9.09
N ARG A 19 1.09 -5.80 -9.62
CA ARG A 19 2.07 -6.05 -10.68
C ARG A 19 1.34 -6.63 -11.89
N HIS A 20 1.49 -6.00 -13.05
CA HIS A 20 0.94 -6.55 -14.28
C HIS A 20 1.52 -7.96 -14.55
N PRO A 21 0.74 -8.92 -15.07
CA PRO A 21 1.20 -10.29 -15.31
C PRO A 21 2.45 -10.39 -16.21
N SER A 22 2.63 -9.50 -17.18
CA SER A 22 3.86 -9.44 -18.01
C SER A 22 5.10 -9.02 -17.21
N GLY A 23 4.93 -8.51 -15.99
CA GLY A 23 5.99 -8.02 -15.12
C GLY A 23 6.55 -6.64 -15.48
N GLU A 24 6.05 -6.02 -16.55
CA GLU A 24 6.57 -4.76 -17.12
C GLU A 24 6.20 -3.53 -16.29
N SER A 25 5.06 -3.57 -15.59
CA SER A 25 4.56 -2.43 -14.82
C SER A 25 4.05 -2.83 -13.45
N CYS A 26 4.13 -1.89 -12.51
CA CYS A 26 3.58 -2.01 -11.17
C CYS A 26 2.85 -0.71 -10.84
N THR A 27 1.60 -0.82 -10.40
CA THR A 27 0.72 0.31 -10.14
C THR A 27 0.29 0.34 -8.67
N ARG A 28 -0.37 1.43 -8.27
CA ARG A 28 -0.99 1.58 -6.95
C ARG A 28 -2.49 1.76 -7.18
N ILE A 29 -3.25 0.68 -7.02
CA ILE A 29 -4.71 0.65 -7.21
C ILE A 29 -5.46 0.32 -5.91
N ASP A 30 -4.74 -0.16 -4.89
CA ASP A 30 -5.29 -0.46 -3.58
C ASP A 30 -4.90 0.64 -2.58
N HIS A 31 -5.88 1.09 -1.79
CA HIS A 31 -5.70 2.22 -0.87
C HIS A 31 -6.30 1.91 0.50
N VAL A 32 -5.59 2.36 1.55
CA VAL A 32 -6.08 2.35 2.92
C VAL A 32 -6.70 3.71 3.23
N PHE A 33 -7.95 3.69 3.67
CA PHE A 33 -8.70 4.86 4.14
C PHE A 33 -9.00 4.72 5.63
N MET A 34 -9.07 5.86 6.32
CA MET A 34 -9.44 5.93 7.72
C MET A 34 -10.28 7.18 7.99
N ASP A 35 -11.05 7.16 9.08
CA ASP A 35 -11.63 8.38 9.65
C ASP A 35 -10.50 9.38 9.97
N GLY A 36 -10.73 10.65 9.64
CA GLY A 36 -9.73 11.71 9.90
C GLY A 36 -9.42 11.87 11.39
N ARG A 37 -10.36 11.49 12.27
CA ARG A 37 -10.18 11.53 13.73
C ARG A 37 -9.08 10.58 14.23
N HIS A 38 -8.78 9.51 13.49
CA HIS A 38 -7.77 8.51 13.84
C HIS A 38 -6.51 8.60 12.98
N PHE A 39 -6.43 9.60 12.10
CA PHE A 39 -5.33 9.70 11.14
C PHE A 39 -3.96 9.84 11.82
N SER A 40 -3.90 10.54 12.95
CA SER A 40 -2.70 10.69 13.77
C SER A 40 -2.21 9.38 14.39
N ASP A 41 -3.08 8.39 14.50
CA ASP A 41 -2.75 7.08 15.07
C ASP A 41 -1.99 6.22 14.05
N VAL A 42 -2.00 6.58 12.75
CA VAL A 42 -1.33 5.81 11.72
C VAL A 42 0.18 6.03 11.76
N MET A 43 0.93 4.96 12.04
CA MET A 43 2.39 4.95 12.10
C MET A 43 3.06 4.55 10.78
N ASP A 44 2.43 3.68 9.99
CA ASP A 44 2.94 3.28 8.67
C ASP A 44 1.82 2.75 7.77
N VAL A 45 1.88 3.07 6.47
CA VAL A 45 1.17 2.33 5.42
C VAL A 45 2.17 1.97 4.32
N ARG A 46 2.26 0.68 3.99
CA ARG A 46 3.16 0.20 2.93
C ARG A 46 2.71 -1.12 2.31
N SER A 47 3.18 -1.37 1.10
CA SER A 47 3.10 -2.67 0.46
C SER A 47 4.33 -3.55 0.72
N TYR A 48 4.11 -4.87 0.72
CA TYR A 48 5.14 -5.89 0.89
C TYR A 48 5.22 -6.78 -0.34
N ARG A 49 6.42 -6.89 -0.89
CA ARG A 49 6.75 -7.83 -1.96
C ARG A 49 7.30 -9.13 -1.35
N GLY A 50 6.96 -10.28 -1.92
CA GLY A 50 7.47 -11.58 -1.47
C GLY A 50 6.58 -12.42 -0.54
N PRO A 51 5.43 -11.96 0.01
CA PRO A 51 4.42 -12.90 0.49
C PRO A 51 3.98 -13.80 -0.67
N ASN A 52 4.20 -15.11 -0.55
CA ASN A 52 3.74 -16.06 -1.55
C ASN A 52 2.25 -16.35 -1.34
N ILE A 53 1.39 -15.59 -2.01
CA ILE A 53 -0.06 -15.71 -1.92
C ILE A 53 -0.70 -16.04 -3.28
N ASP A 54 0.10 -16.45 -4.28
CA ASP A 54 -0.33 -16.71 -5.65
C ASP A 54 -1.23 -15.62 -6.24
N SER A 55 -0.92 -14.35 -5.94
CA SER A 55 -1.62 -13.17 -6.43
C SER A 55 -0.66 -12.21 -7.12
N ASP A 56 -1.17 -11.48 -8.11
CA ASP A 56 -0.54 -10.33 -8.74
C ASP A 56 -0.58 -9.06 -7.86
N HIS A 57 -1.32 -9.09 -6.74
CA HIS A 57 -1.32 -8.04 -5.73
C HIS A 57 -0.24 -8.24 -4.66
N PHE A 58 0.34 -7.11 -4.24
CA PHE A 58 1.20 -7.03 -3.07
C PHE A 58 0.37 -6.82 -1.81
N LEU A 59 0.76 -7.45 -0.71
CA LEU A 59 0.12 -7.24 0.59
C LEU A 59 0.27 -5.78 1.03
N VAL A 60 -0.84 -5.08 1.28
CA VAL A 60 -0.86 -3.72 1.84
C VAL A 60 -1.14 -3.81 3.33
N ALA A 61 -0.30 -3.21 4.16
CA ALA A 61 -0.52 -3.16 5.60
C ALA A 61 -0.53 -1.73 6.12
N CYS A 62 -1.41 -1.50 7.11
CA CYS A 62 -1.46 -0.31 7.95
C CYS A 62 -1.00 -0.70 9.35
N LYS A 63 -0.08 0.07 9.92
CA LYS A 63 0.32 0.00 11.32
C LYS A 63 -0.19 1.25 12.01
N ASN A 64 -0.92 1.05 13.09
CA ASN A 64 -1.29 2.09 14.05
C ASN A 64 -0.39 1.98 15.29
#